data_AF-A0A1I2D3G6-F1
#
_entry.id   AF-A0A1I2D3G6-F1
#
_cell.length_a   1.000
_cell.length_b   1.000
_cell.length_c   1.000
_cell.angle_alpha   90.00
_cell.angle_beta   90.00
_cell.angle_gamma   90.00
#
_symmetry.space_group_name_H-M   'P 1'
#
loop_
_entity.id
_entity.type
_entity.pdbx_description
1 polymer ?
#
loop_
_entity_poly.entity_id
_entity_poly.type
_entity_poly.pdbx_seq_one_letter_code
_entity_poly.pdbx_strand_id
1 'polypeptide(L)'
;MSDVHLDAGQLAEKMPEKEVDVYVYMKKVYADLEAAGEKYDEAKNDTFAEKKASEQFDISTEEAAQIYAKAESQISRYNLYR
;
A
#
# COMPACT_ATOMS: atom_id res chain seq x y z
N MET A 1 16.14 13.39 -2.75
CA MET A 1 14.87 14.07 -3.10
C MET A 1 14.19 13.23 -4.16
N SER A 2 13.17 12.46 -3.75
CA SER A 2 12.06 11.99 -4.58
C SER A 2 10.98 11.58 -3.59
N ASP A 3 10.42 12.56 -2.88
CA ASP A 3 9.14 12.37 -2.20
C ASP A 3 8.10 12.20 -3.31
N VAL A 4 7.81 10.93 -3.63
CA VAL A 4 6.67 10.58 -4.47
C VAL A 4 5.43 10.75 -3.59
N HIS A 5 5.06 12.01 -3.36
CA HIS A 5 3.71 12.36 -2.90
C HIS A 5 2.77 12.17 -4.08
N LEU A 6 2.36 10.92 -4.33
CA LEU A 6 1.06 10.72 -4.95
C LEU A 6 0.04 11.00 -3.86
N ASP A 7 -0.53 12.21 -3.92
CA ASP A 7 -1.69 12.57 -3.11
C ASP A 7 -2.73 11.45 -3.28
N ALA A 8 -3.22 10.90 -2.18
CA ALA A 8 -4.24 9.86 -2.18
C ALA A 8 -5.46 10.25 -3.07
N GLY A 9 -5.68 11.54 -3.29
CA GLY A 9 -6.66 12.07 -4.24
C GLY A 9 -6.44 11.67 -5.71
N GLN A 10 -5.20 11.53 -6.20
CA GLN A 10 -4.94 11.07 -7.57
C GLN A 10 -5.09 9.54 -7.72
N LEU A 11 -4.89 8.79 -6.63
CA LEU A 11 -5.19 7.36 -6.56
C LEU A 11 -6.71 7.12 -6.56
N ALA A 12 -7.48 7.95 -5.84
CA ALA A 12 -8.93 7.88 -5.77
C ALA A 12 -9.66 8.12 -7.10
N GLU A 13 -9.05 8.84 -8.04
CA GLU A 13 -9.63 8.99 -9.39
C GLU A 13 -9.58 7.70 -10.22
N LYS A 14 -8.71 6.74 -9.87
CA LYS A 14 -8.45 5.52 -10.67
C LYS A 14 -8.73 4.22 -9.93
N MET A 15 -8.92 4.28 -8.62
CA MET A 15 -9.21 3.14 -7.76
C MET A 15 -10.47 3.41 -6.95
N PRO A 16 -11.28 2.37 -6.66
CA PRO A 16 -12.37 2.47 -5.69
C PRO A 16 -11.85 3.01 -4.35
N GLU A 17 -12.64 3.84 -3.69
CA GLU A 17 -12.28 4.48 -2.41
C GLU A 17 -11.80 3.47 -1.36
N LYS A 18 -12.48 2.32 -1.26
CA LYS A 18 -12.06 1.22 -0.38
C LYS A 18 -10.68 0.66 -0.70
N GLU A 19 -10.31 0.53 -1.98
CA GLU A 19 -8.99 0.03 -2.35
C GLU A 19 -7.90 1.06 -2.04
N VAL A 20 -8.21 2.36 -2.14
CA VAL A 20 -7.31 3.44 -1.74
C VAL A 20 -7.07 3.41 -0.23
N ASP A 21 -8.13 3.24 0.56
CA ASP A 21 -8.02 3.16 2.02
C ASP A 21 -7.16 1.98 2.46
N VAL A 22 -7.34 0.81 1.84
CA VAL A 22 -6.51 -0.38 2.06
C VAL A 22 -5.05 -0.09 1.74
N TYR A 23 -4.77 0.52 0.58
CA TYR A 23 -3.42 0.88 0.16
C TYR A 23 -2.75 1.86 1.15
N VAL A 24 -3.43 2.95 1.49
CA VAL A 24 -2.93 3.97 2.42
C VAL A 24 -2.67 3.37 3.80
N TYR A 25 -3.56 2.50 4.28
CA TYR A 25 -3.37 1.80 5.53
C TYR A 25 -2.13 0.90 5.49
N MET A 26 -1.95 0.10 4.44
CA MET A 26 -0.76 -0.75 4.31
C MET A 26 0.53 0.08 4.26
N LYS A 27 0.57 1.20 3.51
CA LYS A 27 1.73 2.12 3.51
C LYS A 27 2.08 2.64 4.90
N LYS A 28 1.05 2.94 5.72
CA LYS A 28 1.26 3.35 7.11
C LYS A 28 1.86 2.21 7.93
N VAL A 29 1.36 0.98 7.79
CA VAL A 29 1.93 -0.19 8.49
C VAL A 29 3.40 -0.39 8.10
N TYR A 30 3.75 -0.28 6.83
CA TYR A 30 5.15 -0.34 6.40
C TYR A 30 6.01 0.77 7.01
N ALA A 31 5.50 2.00 7.06
CA ALA A 31 6.21 3.12 7.69
C ALA A 31 6.42 2.90 9.21
N ASP A 32 5.44 2.30 9.90
CA ASP A 32 5.54 1.97 11.32
C ASP A 32 6.59 0.85 11.56
N LEU A 33 6.62 -0.18 10.70
CA LEU A 33 7.64 -1.22 10.73
C LEU A 33 9.05 -0.66 10.44
N GLU A 34 9.13 0.26 9.49
CA GLU A 34 10.36 0.97 9.14
C GLU A 34 10.89 1.76 10.34
N ALA A 35 10.02 2.51 11.02
CA ALA A 35 10.34 3.28 12.21
C ALA A 35 10.74 2.39 13.40
N ALA A 36 10.21 1.18 13.48
CA ALA A 36 10.58 0.18 14.49
C ALA A 36 11.93 -0.49 14.22
N GLY A 37 12.57 -0.23 13.07
CA GLY A 37 13.85 -0.80 12.68
C GLY A 37 13.75 -2.16 11.97
N GLU A 38 12.55 -2.62 11.63
CA GLU A 38 12.28 -3.90 10.96
C GLU A 38 12.47 -3.79 9.42
N LYS A 39 13.54 -3.15 8.97
CA LYS A 39 13.77 -2.86 7.53
C LYS A 39 14.17 -4.07 6.68
N TYR A 40 14.63 -5.16 7.30
CA TYR A 40 15.43 -6.17 6.60
C TYR A 40 14.68 -7.45 6.20
N ASP A 41 13.41 -7.59 6.58
CA ASP A 41 12.59 -8.77 6.28
C ASP A 41 11.31 -8.38 5.54
N GLU A 42 11.47 -8.03 4.27
CA GLU A 42 10.40 -7.57 3.38
C GLU A 42 9.25 -8.59 3.31
N ALA A 43 9.56 -9.89 3.19
CA ALA A 43 8.55 -10.94 3.14
C ALA A 43 7.72 -11.03 4.44
N LYS A 44 8.35 -10.85 5.61
CA LYS A 44 7.60 -10.77 6.88
C LYS A 44 6.78 -9.50 6.99
N ASN A 45 7.32 -8.37 6.53
CA ASN A 45 6.62 -7.10 6.55
C ASN A 45 5.38 -7.13 5.65
N ASP A 46 5.49 -7.74 4.47
CA ASP A 46 4.37 -7.94 3.55
C ASP A 46 3.28 -8.79 4.20
N THR A 47 3.66 -9.96 4.71
CA THR A 47 2.73 -10.86 5.41
C THR A 47 2.04 -10.15 6.59
N PHE A 48 2.77 -9.33 7.33
CA PHE A 48 2.22 -8.58 8.46
C PHE A 48 1.26 -7.47 8.01
N ALA A 49 1.64 -6.67 7.01
CA ALA A 49 0.83 -5.59 6.48
C ALA A 49 -0.45 -6.12 5.85
N GLU A 50 -0.37 -7.20 5.06
CA GLU A 50 -1.52 -7.90 4.47
C GLU A 50 -2.47 -8.43 5.53
N LYS A 51 -1.94 -9.07 6.58
CA LYS A 51 -2.76 -9.55 7.69
C LYS A 51 -3.45 -8.40 8.42
N LYS A 52 -2.75 -7.30 8.66
CA LYS A 52 -3.33 -6.12 9.30
C LYS A 52 -4.42 -5.46 8.46
N ALA A 53 -4.23 -5.39 7.15
CA ALA A 53 -5.24 -4.87 6.24
C ALA A 53 -6.46 -5.80 6.16
N SER A 54 -6.23 -7.11 6.09
CA SER A 54 -7.28 -8.13 6.14
C SER A 54 -8.17 -7.97 7.39
N GLU A 55 -7.56 -7.88 8.57
CA GLU A 55 -8.26 -7.66 9.84
C GLU A 55 -9.04 -6.33 9.86
N GLN A 56 -8.46 -5.25 9.31
CA GLN A 56 -9.03 -3.90 9.37
C GLN A 56 -10.20 -3.69 8.42
N PHE A 57 -10.15 -4.31 7.23
CA PHE A 57 -11.12 -4.06 6.14
C PHE A 57 -12.04 -5.25 5.85
N ASP A 58 -11.93 -6.34 6.62
CA ASP A 58 -12.70 -7.59 6.43
C ASP A 58 -12.56 -8.16 5.00
N ILE A 59 -11.31 -8.19 4.53
CA ILE A 59 -10.92 -8.74 3.22
C ILE A 59 -9.93 -9.89 3.42
N SER A 60 -9.71 -10.71 2.40
CA SER A 60 -8.64 -11.73 2.47
C SER A 60 -7.25 -11.09 2.42
N THR A 61 -6.22 -11.79 2.94
CA THR A 61 -4.82 -11.34 2.81
C THR A 61 -4.38 -11.28 1.35
N GLU A 62 -4.85 -12.23 0.53
CA GLU A 62 -4.59 -12.24 -0.91
C GLU A 62 -5.21 -11.02 -1.60
N GLU A 63 -6.42 -10.62 -1.21
CA GLU A 63 -7.09 -9.42 -1.72
C GLU A 63 -6.34 -8.14 -1.30
N ALA A 64 -5.87 -8.05 -0.05
CA ALA A 64 -5.03 -6.95 0.40
C ALA A 64 -3.74 -6.83 -0.43
N ALA A 65 -3.07 -7.95 -0.68
CA ALA A 65 -1.87 -8.03 -1.52
C ALA A 65 -2.15 -7.58 -2.96
N GLN A 66 -3.25 -8.05 -3.55
CA GLN A 66 -3.67 -7.67 -4.90
C GLN A 66 -3.98 -6.18 -5.01
N ILE A 67 -4.68 -5.60 -4.03
CA ILE A 67 -4.97 -4.16 -3.97
C ILE A 67 -3.67 -3.36 -3.92
N TYR A 68 -2.74 -3.75 -3.06
CA TYR A 68 -1.46 -3.08 -2.91
C TYR A 68 -0.63 -3.13 -4.21
N ALA A 69 -0.48 -4.32 -4.80
CA ALA A 69 0.24 -4.50 -6.05
C ALA A 69 -0.40 -3.72 -7.22
N LYS A 70 -1.74 -3.69 -7.28
CA LYS A 70 -2.49 -2.91 -8.27
C LYS A 70 -2.22 -1.42 -8.11
N ALA A 71 -2.25 -0.91 -6.88
CA ALA A 71 -1.95 0.50 -6.59
C ALA A 71 -0.52 0.85 -7.00
N GLU A 72 0.49 0.11 -6.55
CA GLU A 72 1.91 0.34 -6.90
C GLU A 72 2.13 0.27 -8.42
N SER A 73 1.47 -0.65 -9.13
CA SER A 73 1.51 -0.72 -10.60
C SER A 73 0.90 0.51 -11.27
N GLN A 74 -0.20 1.06 -10.75
CA GLN A 74 -0.81 2.29 -11.28
C GLN A 74 0.06 3.51 -11.01
N ILE A 75 0.61 3.62 -9.80
CA ILE A 75 1.55 4.66 -9.36
C ILE A 75 2.80 4.66 -10.25
N SER A 76 3.42 3.49 -10.43
CA SER A 76 4.61 3.32 -11.27
C SER A 76 4.34 3.76 -12.71
N ARG A 77 3.20 3.35 -13.30
CA ARG A 77 2.79 3.80 -14.63
C ARG A 77 2.60 5.31 -14.69
N TYR A 78 1.97 5.93 -13.69
CA TYR A 78 1.81 7.38 -13.67
C TYR A 78 3.15 8.12 -13.67
N ASN A 79 4.11 7.65 -12.86
CA ASN A 79 5.43 8.24 -12.76
C ASN A 79 6.26 8.08 -14.04
N LEU A 80 6.02 7.03 -14.84
CA LEU A 80 6.71 6.80 -16.12
C LEU A 80 6.27 7.74 -17.25
N TYR A 81 5.08 8.35 -17.16
CA TYR A 81 4.54 9.27 -18.18
C TYR A 81 4.69 10.75 -17.79
N ARG A 82 5.48 11.06 -16.76
CA ARG A 82 5.91 12.41 -16.38
C ARG A 82 7.38 12.63 -16.72
#